data_AF-A0A534P7Z9-F1
#
_entry.id   AF-A0A534P7Z9-F1
#
_cell.length_a   1.000
_cell.length_b   1.000
_cell.length_c   1.000
_cell.angle_alpha   90.00
_cell.angle_beta   90.00
_cell.angle_gamma   90.00
#
_symmetry.space_group_name_H-M   'P 1'
#
loop_
_entity.id
_entity.type
_entity.pdbx_description
1 polymer ?
#
loop_
_entity_poly.entity_id
_entity_poly.type
_entity_poly.pdbx_seq_one_letter_code
_entity_poly.pdbx_strand_id
1 'polypeptide(L)'
;MPAPRASTALSRFTVLDLTRVRAGPTCVRQLADWGANVVKIEPPEHLDASDPPGGPRDGPDFQNLHRNKRSVTIDLKSKEGVAVLRRLAARADVVVENFRPDVKIRLGIDYAALSQVNPRLVYASISGFGQDGPYRDRPGVDQIAQGLGGLMSITGEPGRGPMRVGIPIADLTAGLFCALGILVALLEREESGKGQEVQTSLLQAQIFMLDFQAARWLVKGEVAKQAGNNHPTVFKTSDGHINVAAVGGTMWERLCHAIGAQALMSDPDYATAAARSKNRDALNSVLETYFVKRPSAGWVAQLNDAGVPCGPIYRIDQVFADPQVEHLGMVQQKESVRVVGQPM
;
A
#
# COMPACT_ATOMS: atom_id res chain seq x y z
N MET A 1 7.46 17.82 10.47
CA MET A 1 6.63 18.80 9.75
C MET A 1 5.16 18.47 9.97
N PRO A 2 4.34 19.40 10.43
CA PRO A 2 2.93 19.12 10.67
C PRO A 2 2.15 19.09 9.33
N ALA A 3 1.16 18.21 9.23
CA ALA A 3 0.17 18.16 8.14
C ALA A 3 -1.24 18.15 8.76
N PRO A 4 -2.32 18.42 7.99
CA PRO A 4 -3.67 18.25 8.49
C PRO A 4 -3.87 16.83 9.04
N ARG A 5 -4.46 16.73 10.23
CA ARG A 5 -4.81 15.44 10.85
C ARG A 5 -6.19 15.03 10.36
N ALA A 6 -6.34 13.77 9.99
CA ALA A 6 -7.61 13.21 9.57
C ALA A 6 -8.54 12.91 10.76
N SER A 7 -7.97 12.72 11.96
CA SER A 7 -8.73 12.50 13.18
C SER A 7 -7.94 12.90 14.43
N THR A 8 -8.62 13.02 15.56
CA THR A 8 -8.01 13.16 16.90
C THR A 8 -8.24 11.93 17.77
N ALA A 9 -8.84 10.86 17.23
CA ALA A 9 -9.24 9.67 17.99
C ALA A 9 -8.09 9.01 18.77
N LEU A 10 -6.86 9.12 18.28
CA LEU A 10 -5.67 8.56 18.93
C LEU A 10 -4.86 9.56 19.76
N SER A 11 -5.38 10.77 19.99
CA SER A 11 -4.68 11.85 20.72
C SER A 11 -4.23 11.49 22.13
N ARG A 12 -4.89 10.52 22.76
CA ARG A 12 -4.54 9.98 24.08
C ARG A 12 -3.33 9.04 24.08
N PHE A 13 -2.86 8.60 22.92
CA PHE A 13 -1.80 7.61 22.81
C PHE A 13 -0.45 8.24 22.43
N THR A 14 0.61 7.75 23.07
CA THR A 14 2.00 8.08 22.72
C THR A 14 2.68 6.92 22.00
N VAL A 15 3.28 7.20 20.83
CA VAL A 15 3.95 6.22 19.98
C VAL A 15 5.44 6.56 19.87
N LEU A 16 6.30 5.59 20.15
CA LEU A 16 7.73 5.67 19.86
C LEU A 16 8.02 5.01 18.50
N ASP A 17 8.53 5.81 17.57
CA ASP A 17 8.82 5.41 16.20
C ASP A 17 10.32 5.17 16.03
N LEU A 18 10.74 3.91 16.11
CA LEU A 18 12.13 3.48 15.86
C LEU A 18 12.31 3.05 14.40
N THR A 19 11.30 3.29 13.56
CA THR A 19 11.25 2.74 12.22
C THR A 19 12.06 3.55 11.21
N ARG A 20 12.49 2.87 10.15
CA ARG A 20 13.29 3.41 9.05
C ARG A 20 12.66 3.05 7.70
N VAL A 21 13.07 3.78 6.66
CA VAL A 21 12.69 3.51 5.27
C VAL A 21 11.20 3.67 5.03
N ARG A 22 10.40 2.60 4.87
CA ARG A 22 9.02 2.73 4.36
C ARG A 22 7.93 1.97 5.10
N ALA A 23 8.04 0.66 5.32
CA ALA A 23 6.94 -0.10 5.93
C ALA A 23 6.57 0.40 7.32
N GLY A 24 7.56 0.52 8.21
CA GLY A 24 7.35 1.05 9.55
C GLY A 24 6.90 2.51 9.56
N PRO A 25 7.53 3.42 8.79
CA PRO A 25 7.06 4.80 8.70
C PRO A 25 5.64 4.91 8.15
N THR A 26 5.24 4.02 7.22
CA THR A 26 3.86 3.93 6.70
C THR A 26 2.87 3.57 7.80
N CYS A 27 3.20 2.58 8.64
CA CYS A 27 2.40 2.24 9.82
C CYS A 27 2.23 3.44 10.76
N VAL A 28 3.35 4.00 11.22
CA VAL A 28 3.33 5.08 12.21
C VAL A 28 2.63 6.35 11.68
N ARG A 29 2.75 6.63 10.37
CA ARG A 29 2.07 7.76 9.74
C ARG A 29 0.55 7.69 9.90
N GLN A 30 -0.04 6.49 9.85
CA GLN A 30 -1.47 6.31 10.10
C GLN A 30 -1.84 6.79 11.51
N LEU A 31 -1.09 6.33 12.50
CA LEU A 31 -1.31 6.69 13.91
C LEU A 31 -1.12 8.20 14.14
N ALA A 32 -0.09 8.79 13.54
CA ALA A 32 0.20 10.22 13.63
C ALA A 32 -0.92 11.08 13.01
N ASP A 33 -1.39 10.70 11.82
CA ASP A 33 -2.44 11.43 11.09
C ASP A 33 -3.81 11.28 11.77
N TRP A 34 -4.03 10.22 12.57
CA TRP A 34 -5.21 10.04 13.43
C TRP A 34 -5.04 10.60 14.85
N GLY A 35 -3.97 11.36 15.07
CA GLY A 35 -3.81 12.25 16.22
C GLY A 35 -2.85 11.77 17.29
N ALA A 36 -2.24 10.59 17.18
CA ALA A 36 -1.31 10.08 18.18
C ALA A 36 -0.11 11.02 18.37
N ASN A 37 0.38 11.10 19.60
CA ASN A 37 1.61 11.78 19.92
C ASN A 37 2.81 10.91 19.52
N VAL A 38 3.37 11.15 18.33
CA VAL A 38 4.48 10.35 17.79
C VAL A 38 5.83 11.01 18.04
N VAL A 39 6.75 10.25 18.64
CA VAL A 39 8.16 10.62 18.83
C VAL A 39 9.04 9.63 18.07
N LYS A 40 9.64 10.10 16.98
CA LYS A 40 10.64 9.37 16.21
C LYS A 40 11.98 9.36 16.94
N ILE A 41 12.53 8.18 17.12
CA ILE A 41 13.88 7.98 17.66
C ILE A 41 14.84 7.84 16.50
N GLU A 42 15.80 8.75 16.40
CA GLU A 42 16.78 8.78 15.32
C GLU A 42 18.20 8.54 15.86
N PRO A 43 19.06 7.82 15.12
CA PRO A 43 20.46 7.74 15.50
C PRO A 43 21.16 9.10 15.34
N PRO A 44 22.25 9.35 16.07
CA PRO A 44 23.16 10.47 15.77
C PRO A 44 23.63 10.45 14.32
N GLU A 45 23.77 11.62 13.70
CA GLU A 45 24.13 11.76 12.27
C GLU A 45 25.40 11.00 11.89
N HIS A 46 26.43 11.02 12.75
CA HIS A 46 27.69 10.31 12.51
C HIS A 46 27.56 8.78 12.51
N LEU A 47 26.46 8.22 13.07
CA LEU A 47 26.15 6.79 13.01
C LEU A 47 25.28 6.43 11.79
N ASP A 48 24.81 7.45 11.05
CA ASP A 48 24.02 7.33 9.83
C ASP A 48 24.78 7.92 8.63
N ALA A 49 26.09 7.62 8.55
CA ALA A 49 27.06 8.20 7.61
C ALA A 49 26.86 7.84 6.11
N SER A 50 25.70 7.28 5.75
CA SER A 50 25.29 7.01 4.36
C SER A 50 24.12 7.92 4.00
N ASP A 51 23.89 8.17 2.69
CA ASP A 51 22.66 8.83 2.24
C ASP A 51 21.44 8.24 2.98
N PRO A 52 20.67 9.06 3.73
CA PRO A 52 19.68 8.53 4.64
C PRO A 52 18.67 7.70 3.84
N PRO A 53 18.49 6.41 4.18
CA PRO A 53 17.56 5.57 3.46
C PRO A 53 16.13 6.11 3.67
N GLY A 54 15.57 6.70 2.61
CA GLY A 54 14.35 7.52 2.66
C GLY A 54 14.49 8.94 2.08
N GLY A 55 15.70 9.34 1.66
CA GLY A 55 15.98 10.62 1.02
C GLY A 55 16.21 11.77 2.02
N PRO A 56 16.50 12.98 1.52
CA PRO A 56 16.76 14.14 2.36
C PRO A 56 15.50 14.54 3.15
N ARG A 57 15.69 15.21 4.30
CA ARG A 57 14.58 15.56 5.21
C ARG A 57 13.52 16.45 4.56
N ASP A 58 13.91 17.34 3.66
CA ASP A 58 13.03 18.21 2.87
C ASP A 58 12.49 17.52 1.59
N GLY A 59 12.96 16.30 1.29
CA GLY A 59 12.53 15.51 0.15
C GLY A 59 11.11 14.94 0.28
N PRO A 60 10.47 14.59 -0.85
CA PRO A 60 9.08 14.18 -0.90
C PRO A 60 8.78 12.91 -0.07
N ASP A 61 9.69 11.94 -0.06
CA ASP A 61 9.53 10.71 0.70
C ASP A 61 9.52 10.97 2.22
N PHE A 62 10.49 11.75 2.71
CA PHE A 62 10.55 12.09 4.13
C PHE A 62 9.34 12.90 4.56
N GLN A 63 8.97 13.94 3.79
CA GLN A 63 7.80 14.76 4.08
C GLN A 63 6.52 13.93 4.09
N ASN A 64 6.38 12.99 3.16
CA ASN A 64 5.23 12.11 3.10
C ASN A 64 5.17 11.14 4.30
N LEU A 65 6.29 10.50 4.67
CA LEU A 65 6.32 9.41 5.66
C LEU A 65 6.47 9.85 7.11
N HIS A 66 7.10 11.01 7.34
CA HIS A 66 7.46 11.49 8.68
C HIS A 66 6.73 12.78 9.10
N ARG A 67 5.72 13.21 8.33
CA ARG A 67 4.78 14.25 8.77
C ARG A 67 4.12 13.90 10.11
N ASN A 68 3.72 14.94 10.86
CA ASN A 68 3.06 14.85 12.16
C ASN A 68 3.88 14.17 13.28
N LYS A 69 5.17 13.87 13.05
CA LYS A 69 6.08 13.31 14.06
C LYS A 69 6.97 14.40 14.66
N ARG A 70 7.27 14.26 15.96
CA ARG A 70 8.42 14.91 16.61
C ARG A 70 9.61 13.97 16.52
N SER A 71 10.83 14.48 16.60
CA SER A 71 12.05 13.67 16.57
C SER A 71 12.94 13.95 17.76
N VAL A 72 13.64 12.91 18.21
CA VAL A 72 14.73 13.00 19.19
C VAL A 72 15.86 12.06 18.77
N THR A 73 17.09 12.53 18.95
CA THR A 73 18.29 11.76 18.65
C THR A 73 18.71 10.94 19.87
N ILE A 74 18.84 9.61 19.71
CA ILE A 74 19.29 8.70 20.76
C ILE A 74 20.21 7.64 20.15
N ASP A 75 21.42 7.49 20.68
CA ASP A 75 22.30 6.38 20.32
C ASP A 75 21.87 5.10 21.04
N LEU A 76 21.10 4.26 20.35
CA LEU A 76 20.65 2.97 20.88
C LEU A 76 21.77 1.93 21.04
N LYS A 77 22.99 2.19 20.58
CA LYS A 77 24.17 1.33 20.85
C LYS A 77 24.82 1.63 22.20
N SER A 78 24.53 2.80 22.78
CA SER A 78 25.02 3.20 24.11
C SER A 78 24.10 2.70 25.23
N LYS A 79 24.66 2.40 26.40
CA LYS A 79 23.87 1.99 27.58
C LYS A 79 22.95 3.13 28.02
N GLU A 80 23.42 4.36 27.92
CA GLU A 80 22.71 5.59 28.27
C GLU A 80 21.52 5.80 27.34
N GLY A 81 21.70 5.59 26.03
CA GLY A 81 20.63 5.72 25.05
C GLY A 81 19.55 4.64 25.22
N VAL A 82 19.94 3.40 25.49
CA VAL A 82 18.98 2.34 25.85
C VAL A 82 18.23 2.70 27.14
N ALA A 83 18.91 3.24 28.15
CA ALA A 83 18.27 3.69 29.38
C ALA A 83 17.26 4.84 29.14
N VAL A 84 17.58 5.80 28.27
CA VAL A 84 16.65 6.85 27.84
C VAL A 84 15.42 6.23 27.15
N LEU A 85 15.62 5.32 26.20
CA LEU A 85 14.53 4.65 25.49
C LEU A 85 13.62 3.89 26.47
N ARG A 86 14.19 3.16 27.43
CA ARG A 86 13.39 2.43 28.45
C ARG A 86 12.53 3.38 29.27
N ARG A 87 13.04 4.56 29.65
CA ARG A 87 12.24 5.59 30.34
C ARG A 87 11.10 6.14 29.48
N LEU A 88 11.33 6.30 28.18
CA LEU A 88 10.29 6.70 27.24
C LEU A 88 9.25 5.59 27.09
N ALA A 89 9.68 4.35 26.90
CA ALA A 89 8.81 3.18 26.73
C ALA A 89 7.96 2.90 27.97
N ALA A 90 8.48 3.20 29.17
CA ALA A 90 7.72 3.13 30.43
C ALA A 90 6.47 4.03 30.46
N ARG A 91 6.38 5.03 29.56
CA ARG A 91 5.26 5.98 29.46
C ARG A 91 4.56 5.96 28.10
N ALA A 92 5.03 5.14 27.17
CA ALA A 92 4.46 5.05 25.84
C ALA A 92 3.33 4.01 25.81
N ASP A 93 2.43 4.16 24.84
CA ASP A 93 1.41 3.16 24.56
C ASP A 93 1.88 2.15 23.53
N VAL A 94 2.67 2.63 22.57
CA VAL A 94 3.11 1.84 21.43
C VAL A 94 4.60 2.10 21.16
N VAL A 95 5.35 1.03 20.90
CA VAL A 95 6.67 1.08 20.27
C VAL A 95 6.56 0.41 18.91
N VAL A 96 7.06 1.05 17.86
CA VAL A 96 7.09 0.46 16.50
C VAL A 96 8.54 0.42 16.02
N GLU A 97 8.98 -0.74 15.54
CA GLU A 97 10.29 -0.95 14.94
C GLU A 97 10.23 -1.82 13.69
N ASN A 98 11.24 -1.71 12.84
CA ASN A 98 11.37 -2.53 11.64
C ASN A 98 12.83 -2.92 11.36
N PHE A 99 13.57 -3.23 12.42
CA PHE A 99 14.93 -3.72 12.29
C PHE A 99 14.92 -5.18 11.79
N ARG A 100 16.10 -5.68 11.43
CA ARG A 100 16.28 -7.15 11.35
C ARG A 100 15.97 -7.78 12.71
N PRO A 101 15.34 -8.98 12.75
CA PRO A 101 14.83 -9.55 14.00
C PRO A 101 15.85 -9.64 15.15
N ASP A 102 17.13 -9.90 14.84
CA ASP A 102 18.22 -10.00 15.82
C ASP A 102 18.58 -8.68 16.48
N VAL A 103 18.35 -7.54 15.81
CA VAL A 103 18.87 -6.23 16.22
C VAL A 103 18.26 -5.79 17.53
N LYS A 104 16.93 -5.83 17.68
CA LYS A 104 16.24 -5.43 18.91
C LYS A 104 16.64 -6.26 20.13
N ILE A 105 16.91 -7.56 19.92
CA ILE A 105 17.38 -8.47 20.95
C ILE A 105 18.80 -8.09 21.39
N ARG A 106 19.71 -7.88 20.43
CA ARG A 106 21.09 -7.46 20.72
C ARG A 106 21.14 -6.10 21.43
N LEU A 107 20.23 -5.19 21.10
CA LEU A 107 20.11 -3.89 21.74
C LEU A 107 19.39 -3.93 23.10
N GLY A 108 18.71 -5.03 23.45
CA GLY A 108 17.94 -5.17 24.69
C GLY A 108 16.68 -4.29 24.72
N ILE A 109 16.06 -4.09 23.56
CA ILE A 109 14.88 -3.22 23.35
C ILE A 109 13.71 -3.97 22.71
N ASP A 110 13.75 -5.29 22.74
CA ASP A 110 12.67 -6.17 22.28
C ASP A 110 11.48 -6.16 23.25
N TYR A 111 10.39 -6.79 22.85
CA TYR A 111 9.16 -6.81 23.64
C TYR A 111 9.38 -7.41 25.04
N ALA A 112 10.16 -8.49 25.17
CA ALA A 112 10.42 -9.11 26.46
C ALA A 112 11.14 -8.16 27.43
N ALA A 113 12.07 -7.33 26.94
CA ALA A 113 12.78 -6.36 27.77
C ALA A 113 11.94 -5.12 28.13
N LEU A 114 11.13 -4.61 27.19
CA LEU A 114 10.35 -3.39 27.41
C LEU A 114 9.02 -3.63 28.15
N SER A 115 8.40 -4.79 27.97
CA SER A 115 7.16 -5.15 28.70
C SER A 115 7.37 -5.27 30.22
N GLN A 116 8.58 -5.58 30.68
CA GLN A 116 8.94 -5.60 32.10
C GLN A 116 8.81 -4.22 32.77
N VAL A 117 9.06 -3.14 32.04
CA VAL A 117 8.92 -1.77 32.56
C VAL A 117 7.56 -1.16 32.22
N ASN A 118 6.83 -1.75 31.26
CA ASN A 118 5.49 -1.33 30.88
C ASN A 118 4.65 -2.54 30.43
N PRO A 119 3.92 -3.20 31.34
CA PRO A 119 3.06 -4.33 31.01
C PRO A 119 1.88 -3.99 30.09
N ARG A 120 1.61 -2.69 29.87
CA ARG A 120 0.56 -2.15 28.97
C ARG A 120 1.09 -1.81 27.57
N LEU A 121 2.37 -2.05 27.30
CA LEU A 121 3.00 -1.69 26.04
C LEU A 121 2.49 -2.56 24.88
N VAL A 122 1.98 -1.94 23.82
CA VAL A 122 1.86 -2.59 22.52
C VAL A 122 3.20 -2.46 21.80
N TYR A 123 3.83 -3.57 21.45
CA TYR A 123 5.11 -3.57 20.73
C TYR A 123 4.91 -4.12 19.33
N ALA A 124 5.15 -3.29 18.32
CA ALA A 124 4.91 -3.64 16.93
C ALA A 124 6.21 -3.78 16.14
N SER A 125 6.32 -4.87 15.39
CA SER A 125 7.52 -5.26 14.66
C SER A 125 7.19 -5.61 13.21
N ILE A 126 7.92 -5.01 12.26
CA ILE A 126 7.83 -5.33 10.83
C ILE A 126 9.18 -5.83 10.33
N SER A 127 9.22 -7.01 9.71
CA SER A 127 10.46 -7.52 9.06
C SER A 127 10.22 -7.90 7.60
N GLY A 128 11.29 -8.31 6.89
CA GLY A 128 11.18 -8.80 5.52
C GLY A 128 10.34 -10.07 5.40
N PHE A 129 10.64 -11.08 6.23
CA PHE A 129 10.16 -12.45 6.04
C PHE A 129 9.59 -13.11 7.30
N GLY A 130 9.37 -12.35 8.37
CA GLY A 130 8.92 -12.86 9.68
C GLY A 130 9.96 -12.65 10.76
N GLN A 131 9.58 -12.91 12.02
CA GLN A 131 10.50 -12.82 13.17
C GLN A 131 11.26 -14.13 13.41
N ASP A 132 10.77 -15.21 12.80
CA ASP A 132 11.23 -16.58 12.89
C ASP A 132 11.30 -17.24 11.51
N GLY A 133 11.62 -18.55 11.50
CA GLY A 133 11.72 -19.34 10.28
C GLY A 133 13.04 -19.18 9.52
N PRO A 134 13.19 -19.89 8.38
CA PRO A 134 14.48 -20.06 7.70
C PRO A 134 15.02 -18.76 7.08
N TYR A 135 14.16 -17.77 6.85
CA TYR A 135 14.53 -16.51 6.18
C TYR A 135 14.60 -15.32 7.14
N ARG A 136 14.45 -15.53 8.46
CA ARG A 136 14.40 -14.46 9.45
C ARG A 136 15.58 -13.48 9.39
N ASP A 137 16.79 -13.98 9.15
CA ASP A 137 18.01 -13.17 9.17
C ASP A 137 18.37 -12.60 7.78
N ARG A 138 17.57 -12.88 6.74
CA ARG A 138 17.84 -12.37 5.39
C ARG A 138 17.48 -10.89 5.30
N PRO A 139 18.25 -10.09 4.54
CA PRO A 139 17.85 -8.72 4.22
C PRO A 139 16.55 -8.76 3.40
N GLY A 140 15.55 -7.98 3.84
CA GLY A 140 14.26 -7.88 3.18
C GLY A 140 14.01 -6.46 2.69
N VAL A 141 13.65 -6.34 1.42
CA VAL A 141 13.15 -5.11 0.79
C VAL A 141 11.95 -5.46 -0.07
N ASP A 142 11.09 -4.48 -0.32
CA ASP A 142 9.82 -4.64 -1.02
C ASP A 142 9.90 -5.50 -2.29
N GLN A 143 10.83 -5.17 -3.20
CA GLN A 143 10.96 -5.89 -4.47
C GLN A 143 11.29 -7.39 -4.28
N ILE A 144 12.09 -7.74 -3.27
CA ILE A 144 12.38 -9.14 -2.97
C ILE A 144 11.13 -9.84 -2.43
N ALA A 145 10.34 -9.17 -1.61
CA ALA A 145 9.07 -9.70 -1.13
C ALA A 145 8.06 -9.89 -2.28
N GLN A 146 7.96 -8.94 -3.23
CA GLN A 146 7.10 -9.08 -4.42
C GLN A 146 7.48 -10.29 -5.30
N GLY A 147 8.78 -10.56 -5.44
CA GLY A 147 9.27 -11.71 -6.19
C GLY A 147 8.98 -13.02 -5.45
N LEU A 148 9.33 -13.06 -4.15
CA LEU A 148 9.19 -14.25 -3.32
C LEU A 148 7.73 -14.63 -3.07
N GLY A 149 6.85 -13.65 -2.84
CA GLY A 149 5.43 -13.87 -2.57
C GLY A 149 4.57 -13.98 -3.84
N GLY A 150 5.18 -14.05 -5.03
CA GLY A 150 4.50 -14.40 -6.28
C GLY A 150 3.78 -13.26 -7.01
N LEU A 151 3.76 -12.03 -6.48
CA LEU A 151 3.08 -10.92 -7.17
C LEU A 151 3.71 -10.63 -8.54
N MET A 152 5.04 -10.72 -8.65
CA MET A 152 5.73 -10.46 -9.91
C MET A 152 5.41 -11.48 -11.01
N SER A 153 5.05 -12.73 -10.66
CA SER A 153 4.79 -13.77 -11.66
C SER A 153 3.45 -13.58 -12.39
N ILE A 154 2.51 -12.86 -11.76
CA ILE A 154 1.18 -12.57 -12.31
C ILE A 154 1.05 -11.14 -12.85
N THR A 155 2.05 -10.29 -12.64
CA THR A 155 2.04 -8.89 -13.04
C THR A 155 2.82 -8.68 -14.33
N GLY A 156 2.23 -7.96 -15.29
CA GLY A 156 2.85 -7.62 -16.57
C GLY A 156 2.10 -8.18 -17.79
N GLU A 157 2.68 -7.95 -18.97
CA GLU A 157 2.18 -8.44 -20.24
C GLU A 157 2.50 -9.94 -20.41
N PRO A 158 1.56 -10.76 -20.94
CA PRO A 158 1.83 -12.17 -21.21
C PRO A 158 3.10 -12.38 -22.06
N GLY A 159 3.99 -13.27 -21.60
CA GLY A 159 5.20 -13.64 -22.35
C GLY A 159 6.36 -12.66 -22.26
N ARG A 160 6.21 -11.53 -21.54
CA ARG A 160 7.30 -10.55 -21.33
C ARG A 160 8.16 -10.81 -20.09
N GLY A 161 7.80 -11.82 -19.30
CA GLY A 161 8.49 -12.14 -18.04
C GLY A 161 8.00 -11.27 -16.87
N PRO A 162 8.33 -11.64 -15.63
CA PRO A 162 7.74 -11.08 -14.42
C PRO A 162 8.04 -9.58 -14.26
N MET A 163 7.06 -8.81 -13.80
CA MET A 163 7.19 -7.38 -13.56
C MET A 163 6.81 -7.02 -12.12
N ARG A 164 7.55 -6.10 -11.50
CA ARG A 164 7.12 -5.50 -10.23
C ARG A 164 6.02 -4.48 -10.45
N VAL A 165 5.20 -4.23 -9.45
CA VAL A 165 4.27 -3.09 -9.48
C VAL A 165 5.01 -1.75 -9.29
N GLY A 166 4.40 -0.65 -9.73
CA GLY A 166 5.01 0.68 -9.77
C GLY A 166 5.21 1.35 -8.41
N ILE A 167 4.70 0.76 -7.33
CA ILE A 167 4.79 1.26 -5.95
C ILE A 167 5.38 0.19 -5.02
N PRO A 168 5.88 0.55 -3.84
CA PRO A 168 6.38 -0.41 -2.85
C PRO A 168 5.22 -1.07 -2.11
N ILE A 169 4.49 -1.93 -2.80
CA ILE A 169 3.20 -2.47 -2.34
C ILE A 169 3.31 -3.32 -1.08
N ALA A 170 4.38 -4.11 -0.92
CA ALA A 170 4.60 -4.94 0.25
C ALA A 170 4.95 -4.10 1.48
N ASP A 171 5.74 -3.02 1.30
CA ASP A 171 6.00 -2.06 2.37
C ASP A 171 4.70 -1.35 2.81
N LEU A 172 3.90 -0.88 1.84
CA LEU A 172 2.65 -0.17 2.13
C LEU A 172 1.65 -1.07 2.84
N THR A 173 1.47 -2.31 2.37
CA THR A 173 0.50 -3.24 2.95
C THR A 173 0.96 -3.77 4.30
N ALA A 174 2.24 -4.09 4.49
CA ALA A 174 2.78 -4.46 5.80
C ALA A 174 2.64 -3.31 6.81
N GLY A 175 2.87 -2.07 6.38
CA GLY A 175 2.63 -0.90 7.20
C GLY A 175 1.16 -0.75 7.63
N LEU A 176 0.22 -0.95 6.70
CA LEU A 176 -1.22 -0.90 6.99
C LEU A 176 -1.66 -2.03 7.92
N PHE A 177 -1.22 -3.27 7.68
CA PHE A 177 -1.51 -4.40 8.58
C PHE A 177 -0.93 -4.21 9.97
N CYS A 178 0.27 -3.66 10.07
CA CYS A 178 0.88 -3.34 11.36
C CYS A 178 0.06 -2.27 12.10
N ALA A 179 -0.40 -1.22 11.42
CA ALA A 179 -1.27 -0.21 12.02
C ALA A 179 -2.61 -0.81 12.50
N LEU A 180 -3.24 -1.67 11.68
CA LEU A 180 -4.44 -2.40 12.07
C LEU A 180 -4.20 -3.29 13.30
N GLY A 181 -3.10 -4.04 13.31
CA GLY A 181 -2.72 -4.88 14.45
C GLY A 181 -2.50 -4.07 15.72
N ILE A 182 -1.89 -2.88 15.62
CA ILE A 182 -1.75 -1.95 16.74
C ILE A 182 -3.12 -1.49 17.25
N LEU A 183 -4.04 -1.12 16.36
CA LEU A 183 -5.40 -0.72 16.76
C LEU A 183 -6.15 -1.85 17.47
N VAL A 184 -6.09 -3.07 16.93
CA VAL A 184 -6.69 -4.27 17.56
C VAL A 184 -6.07 -4.51 18.94
N ALA A 185 -4.74 -4.41 19.06
CA ALA A 185 -4.05 -4.60 20.33
C ALA A 185 -4.36 -3.51 21.36
N LEU A 186 -4.51 -2.25 20.91
CA LEU A 186 -4.93 -1.16 21.79
C LEU A 186 -6.36 -1.34 22.28
N LEU A 187 -7.29 -1.82 21.43
CA LEU A 187 -8.67 -2.14 21.83
C LEU A 187 -8.71 -3.28 22.84
N GLU A 188 -8.01 -4.38 22.58
CA GLU A 188 -7.94 -5.53 23.50
C GLU A 188 -7.36 -5.11 24.86
N ARG A 189 -6.33 -4.25 24.86
CA ARG A 189 -5.73 -3.71 26.07
C ARG A 189 -6.71 -2.90 26.94
N GLU A 190 -7.74 -2.29 26.37
CA GLU A 190 -8.78 -1.59 27.16
C GLU A 190 -9.64 -2.59 27.96
N GLU A 191 -9.74 -3.84 27.52
CA GLU A 191 -10.46 -4.90 28.23
C GLU A 191 -9.56 -5.65 29.22
N SER A 192 -8.41 -6.16 28.74
CA SER A 192 -7.53 -7.01 29.55
C SER A 192 -6.61 -6.24 30.48
N GLY A 193 -6.41 -4.95 30.19
CA GLY A 193 -5.45 -4.11 30.85
C GLY A 193 -3.99 -4.40 30.47
N LYS A 194 -3.70 -5.31 29.53
CA LYS A 194 -2.34 -5.76 29.17
C LYS A 194 -1.98 -5.40 27.73
N GLY A 195 -0.71 -5.10 27.51
CA GLY A 195 -0.15 -4.94 26.17
C GLY A 195 0.17 -6.29 25.55
N GLN A 196 0.60 -6.26 24.28
CA GLN A 196 0.98 -7.45 23.52
C GLN A 196 1.96 -7.10 22.40
N GLU A 197 2.61 -8.13 21.88
CA GLU A 197 3.45 -8.01 20.69
C GLU A 197 2.61 -8.20 19.41
N VAL A 198 2.79 -7.29 18.45
CA VAL A 198 2.18 -7.34 17.13
C VAL A 198 3.29 -7.51 16.10
N GLN A 199 3.19 -8.52 15.25
CA GLN A 199 4.21 -8.82 14.25
C GLN A 199 3.59 -8.98 12.86
N THR A 200 4.29 -8.47 11.84
CA THR A 200 3.99 -8.76 10.45
C THR A 200 5.27 -8.77 9.62
N SER A 201 5.16 -9.11 8.34
CA SER A 201 6.26 -9.08 7.41
C SER A 201 5.84 -8.67 6.01
N LEU A 202 6.81 -8.18 5.23
CA LEU A 202 6.58 -7.85 3.82
C LEU A 202 6.04 -9.05 3.04
N LEU A 203 6.57 -10.25 3.32
CA LEU A 203 6.12 -11.49 2.67
C LEU A 203 4.67 -11.85 3.04
N GLN A 204 4.33 -11.87 4.33
CA GLN A 204 2.96 -12.18 4.77
C GLN A 204 1.95 -11.18 4.18
N ALA A 205 2.27 -9.88 4.26
CA ALA A 205 1.41 -8.84 3.74
C ALA A 205 1.25 -8.91 2.21
N GLN A 206 2.31 -9.22 1.46
CA GLN A 206 2.21 -9.37 0.01
C GLN A 206 1.39 -10.61 -0.37
N ILE A 207 1.62 -11.76 0.27
CA ILE A 207 0.88 -12.99 -0.02
C ILE A 207 -0.61 -12.79 0.24
N PHE A 208 -0.98 -12.10 1.32
CA PHE A 208 -2.37 -11.74 1.58
C PHE A 208 -2.99 -10.99 0.39
N MET A 209 -2.27 -10.04 -0.19
CA MET A 209 -2.75 -9.23 -1.32
C MET A 209 -2.90 -9.99 -2.64
N LEU A 210 -2.41 -11.24 -2.75
CA LEU A 210 -2.72 -12.08 -3.91
C LEU A 210 -4.21 -12.46 -3.97
N ASP A 211 -4.89 -12.43 -2.81
CA ASP A 211 -6.34 -12.63 -2.69
C ASP A 211 -6.84 -13.81 -3.55
N PHE A 212 -7.70 -13.55 -4.54
CA PHE A 212 -8.28 -14.59 -5.38
C PHE A 212 -7.24 -15.42 -6.15
N GLN A 213 -6.06 -14.89 -6.48
CA GLN A 213 -5.02 -15.67 -7.18
C GLN A 213 -4.39 -16.72 -6.25
N ALA A 214 -4.16 -16.37 -4.98
CA ALA A 214 -3.76 -17.34 -3.99
C ALA A 214 -4.88 -18.37 -3.76
N ALA A 215 -6.14 -17.93 -3.68
CA ALA A 215 -7.29 -18.82 -3.53
C ALA A 215 -7.42 -19.81 -4.70
N ARG A 216 -7.21 -19.37 -5.94
CA ARG A 216 -7.23 -20.27 -7.13
C ARG A 216 -6.20 -21.39 -7.02
N TRP A 217 -4.99 -21.08 -6.57
CA TRP A 217 -3.97 -22.10 -6.33
C TRP A 217 -4.36 -23.01 -5.16
N LEU A 218 -4.72 -22.45 -4.00
CA LEU A 218 -5.00 -23.23 -2.80
C LEU A 218 -6.24 -24.13 -2.93
N VAL A 219 -7.24 -23.73 -3.71
CA VAL A 219 -8.50 -24.48 -3.89
C VAL A 219 -8.45 -25.43 -5.10
N LYS A 220 -7.81 -25.02 -6.21
CA LYS A 220 -7.87 -25.78 -7.48
C LYS A 220 -6.51 -26.19 -8.04
N GLY A 221 -5.40 -25.78 -7.44
CA GLY A 221 -4.06 -25.99 -8.01
C GLY A 221 -3.81 -25.21 -9.30
N GLU A 222 -4.60 -24.17 -9.58
CA GLU A 222 -4.47 -23.36 -10.79
C GLU A 222 -3.35 -22.32 -10.61
N VAL A 223 -2.30 -22.43 -11.42
CA VAL A 223 -1.22 -21.43 -11.45
C VAL A 223 -1.64 -20.25 -12.33
N ALA A 224 -1.81 -19.09 -11.71
CA ALA A 224 -2.11 -17.86 -12.41
C ALA A 224 -0.94 -17.43 -13.32
N LYS A 225 -1.28 -16.75 -14.42
CA LYS A 225 -0.32 -16.19 -15.38
C LYS A 225 -0.52 -14.68 -15.47
N GLN A 226 0.47 -14.01 -16.06
CA GLN A 226 0.35 -12.61 -16.47
C GLN A 226 -0.84 -12.44 -17.40
N ALA A 227 -1.76 -11.54 -17.06
CA ALA A 227 -2.97 -11.27 -17.83
C ALA A 227 -2.94 -9.92 -18.55
N GLY A 228 -1.90 -9.10 -18.32
CA GLY A 228 -1.88 -7.71 -18.78
C GLY A 228 -3.12 -6.95 -18.31
N ASN A 229 -3.62 -6.07 -19.18
CA ASN A 229 -4.78 -5.23 -18.92
C ASN A 229 -6.07 -5.83 -19.50
N ASN A 230 -6.31 -7.14 -19.31
CA ASN A 230 -7.47 -7.84 -19.88
C ASN A 230 -8.67 -7.94 -18.92
N HIS A 231 -8.62 -7.36 -17.71
CA HIS A 231 -9.73 -7.35 -16.75
C HIS A 231 -9.56 -6.32 -15.60
N PRO A 232 -10.14 -5.10 -15.66
CA PRO A 232 -10.87 -4.50 -16.78
C PRO A 232 -9.98 -4.30 -18.01
N THR A 233 -10.59 -4.16 -19.18
CA THR A 233 -9.85 -4.07 -20.43
C THR A 233 -9.39 -2.65 -20.70
N VAL A 234 -8.10 -2.46 -20.97
CA VAL A 234 -7.54 -1.18 -21.44
C VAL A 234 -7.63 -1.10 -22.95
N PHE A 235 -8.12 0.02 -23.47
CA PHE A 235 -8.16 0.33 -24.90
C PHE A 235 -7.41 1.63 -25.20
N LYS A 236 -6.68 1.65 -26.32
CA LYS A 236 -6.11 2.88 -26.86
C LYS A 236 -7.21 3.78 -27.42
N THR A 237 -7.06 5.07 -27.20
CA THR A 237 -7.88 6.14 -27.78
C THR A 237 -7.02 7.02 -28.69
N SER A 238 -7.57 8.09 -29.26
CA SER A 238 -6.77 8.96 -30.14
C SER A 238 -5.65 9.72 -29.41
N ASP A 239 -5.76 9.89 -28.09
CA ASP A 239 -4.86 10.71 -27.27
C ASP A 239 -4.36 10.03 -25.98
N GLY A 240 -4.76 8.77 -25.73
CA GLY A 240 -4.35 8.06 -24.52
C GLY A 240 -4.94 6.66 -24.40
N HIS A 241 -5.39 6.32 -23.20
CA HIS A 241 -5.99 5.02 -22.89
C HIS A 241 -7.19 5.19 -21.94
N ILE A 242 -8.15 4.28 -22.06
CA ILE A 242 -9.30 4.14 -21.15
C ILE A 242 -9.41 2.71 -20.64
N ASN A 243 -9.89 2.54 -19.41
CA ASN A 243 -10.40 1.28 -18.90
C ASN A 243 -11.89 1.17 -19.20
N VAL A 244 -12.34 0.00 -19.64
CA VAL A 244 -13.77 -0.29 -19.83
C VAL A 244 -14.10 -1.61 -19.14
N ALA A 245 -15.16 -1.60 -18.32
CA ALA A 245 -15.68 -2.80 -17.66
C ALA A 245 -17.12 -3.08 -18.13
N ALA A 246 -17.26 -3.90 -19.17
CA ALA A 246 -18.56 -4.33 -19.70
C ALA A 246 -18.86 -5.79 -19.33
N VAL A 247 -19.13 -6.04 -18.05
CA VAL A 247 -19.35 -7.40 -17.53
C VAL A 247 -20.81 -7.81 -17.71
N GLY A 248 -21.05 -9.02 -18.24
CA GLY A 248 -22.39 -9.57 -18.45
C GLY A 248 -23.06 -9.17 -19.77
N GLY A 249 -24.30 -9.61 -19.97
CA GLY A 249 -25.07 -9.38 -21.21
C GLY A 249 -25.52 -7.92 -21.37
N THR A 250 -26.25 -7.38 -20.39
CA THR A 250 -26.78 -6.01 -20.45
C THR A 250 -25.70 -4.95 -20.61
N MET A 251 -24.55 -5.10 -19.96
CA MET A 251 -23.45 -4.13 -20.05
C MET A 251 -22.74 -4.21 -21.40
N TRP A 252 -22.66 -5.41 -21.98
CA TRP A 252 -22.17 -5.63 -23.34
C TRP A 252 -23.07 -4.95 -24.39
N GLU A 253 -24.39 -5.11 -24.27
CA GLU A 253 -25.35 -4.45 -25.16
C GLU A 253 -25.20 -2.92 -25.08
N ARG A 254 -25.17 -2.37 -23.86
CA ARG A 254 -24.94 -0.93 -23.63
C ARG A 254 -23.64 -0.44 -24.26
N LEU A 255 -22.55 -1.19 -24.10
CA LEU A 255 -21.26 -0.89 -24.73
C LEU A 255 -21.40 -0.83 -26.25
N CYS A 256 -21.97 -1.88 -26.87
CA CYS A 256 -22.15 -1.95 -28.32
C CYS A 256 -23.03 -0.81 -28.85
N HIS A 257 -24.13 -0.50 -28.17
CA HIS A 257 -24.97 0.65 -28.51
C HIS A 257 -24.20 1.96 -28.39
N ALA A 258 -23.48 2.17 -27.29
CA ALA A 258 -22.73 3.39 -27.06
C ALA A 258 -21.65 3.61 -28.11
N ILE A 259 -20.87 2.60 -28.49
CA ILE A 259 -19.76 2.78 -29.45
C ILE A 259 -20.18 2.64 -30.92
N GLY A 260 -21.45 2.32 -31.19
CA GLY A 260 -21.96 2.09 -32.54
C GLY A 260 -21.53 0.74 -33.15
N ALA A 261 -21.34 -0.28 -32.32
CA ALA A 261 -20.88 -1.62 -32.70
C ALA A 261 -21.98 -2.70 -32.53
N GLN A 262 -23.24 -2.35 -32.77
CA GLN A 262 -24.40 -3.24 -32.56
C GLN A 262 -24.28 -4.57 -33.33
N ALA A 263 -23.61 -4.58 -34.48
CA ALA A 263 -23.36 -5.81 -35.25
C ALA A 263 -22.61 -6.89 -34.45
N LEU A 264 -21.75 -6.50 -33.49
CA LEU A 264 -21.02 -7.43 -32.62
C LEU A 264 -21.95 -8.20 -31.67
N MET A 265 -23.16 -7.69 -31.41
CA MET A 265 -24.11 -8.37 -30.53
C MET A 265 -24.68 -9.65 -31.14
N SER A 266 -24.81 -9.68 -32.47
CA SER A 266 -25.27 -10.85 -33.24
C SER A 266 -24.15 -11.73 -33.76
N ASP A 267 -22.89 -11.31 -33.62
CA ASP A 267 -21.73 -12.09 -34.05
C ASP A 267 -21.59 -13.36 -33.19
N PRO A 268 -21.61 -14.58 -33.75
CA PRO A 268 -21.46 -15.82 -33.00
C PRO A 268 -20.20 -15.86 -32.10
N ASP A 269 -19.14 -15.16 -32.48
CA ASP A 269 -17.90 -15.10 -31.71
C ASP A 269 -18.00 -14.18 -30.47
N TYR A 270 -19.00 -13.29 -30.40
CA TYR A 270 -19.14 -12.28 -29.35
C TYR A 270 -20.52 -12.21 -28.68
N ALA A 271 -21.52 -12.93 -29.20
CA ALA A 271 -22.91 -12.86 -28.74
C ALA A 271 -23.07 -13.26 -27.26
N THR A 272 -22.32 -14.27 -26.80
CA THR A 272 -22.41 -14.78 -25.41
C THR A 272 -21.19 -14.41 -24.59
N ALA A 273 -21.34 -14.34 -23.26
CA ALA A 273 -20.21 -14.08 -22.36
C ALA A 273 -19.10 -15.14 -22.48
N ALA A 274 -19.48 -16.41 -22.69
CA ALA A 274 -18.53 -17.50 -22.91
C ALA A 274 -17.76 -17.31 -24.23
N ALA A 275 -18.45 -16.93 -25.31
CA ALA A 275 -17.82 -16.65 -26.59
C ALA A 275 -16.85 -15.45 -26.48
N ARG A 276 -17.27 -14.34 -25.85
CA ARG A 276 -16.38 -13.19 -25.58
C ARG A 276 -15.16 -13.55 -24.74
N SER A 277 -15.32 -14.43 -23.74
CA SER A 277 -14.19 -14.87 -22.93
C SER A 277 -13.22 -15.75 -23.72
N LYS A 278 -13.74 -16.62 -24.61
CA LYS A 278 -12.93 -17.47 -25.49
C LYS A 278 -12.18 -16.66 -26.54
N ASN A 279 -12.85 -15.66 -27.13
CA ASN A 279 -12.35 -14.83 -28.23
C ASN A 279 -11.84 -13.46 -27.74
N ARG A 280 -11.38 -13.36 -26.49
CA ARG A 280 -11.11 -12.07 -25.82
C ARG A 280 -10.14 -11.18 -26.58
N ASP A 281 -8.99 -11.72 -27.00
CA ASP A 281 -7.95 -10.92 -27.65
C ASP A 281 -8.40 -10.42 -29.03
N ALA A 282 -9.14 -11.25 -29.78
CA ALA A 282 -9.75 -10.87 -31.05
C ALA A 282 -10.84 -9.78 -30.85
N LEU A 283 -11.73 -9.96 -29.87
CA LEU A 283 -12.75 -8.98 -29.52
C LEU A 283 -12.11 -7.64 -29.12
N ASN A 284 -11.07 -7.67 -28.29
CA ASN A 284 -10.40 -6.46 -27.84
C ASN A 284 -9.78 -5.70 -29.02
N SER A 285 -9.18 -6.41 -29.96
CA SER A 285 -8.63 -5.83 -31.19
C SER A 285 -9.71 -5.15 -32.04
N VAL A 286 -10.90 -5.76 -32.14
CA VAL A 286 -12.06 -5.17 -32.84
C VAL A 286 -12.56 -3.93 -32.12
N LEU A 287 -12.77 -3.98 -30.80
CA LEU A 287 -13.24 -2.86 -29.99
C LEU A 287 -12.27 -1.67 -30.05
N GLU A 288 -10.96 -1.93 -30.07
CA GLU A 288 -9.94 -0.89 -30.19
C GLU A 288 -10.09 -0.07 -31.47
N THR A 289 -10.54 -0.67 -32.59
CA THR A 289 -10.82 0.06 -33.85
C THR A 289 -11.92 1.12 -33.70
N TYR A 290 -12.82 0.97 -32.71
CA TYR A 290 -13.81 1.99 -32.37
C TYR A 290 -13.19 3.05 -31.48
N PHE A 291 -12.48 2.65 -30.43
CA PHE A 291 -11.96 3.57 -29.42
C PHE A 291 -10.87 4.51 -29.92
N VAL A 292 -10.02 4.08 -30.86
CA VAL A 292 -8.95 4.94 -31.42
C VAL A 292 -9.46 6.16 -32.20
N LYS A 293 -10.76 6.21 -32.53
CA LYS A 293 -11.34 7.28 -33.36
C LYS A 293 -11.62 8.58 -32.61
N ARG A 294 -11.63 8.58 -31.28
CA ARG A 294 -11.96 9.77 -30.46
C ARG A 294 -11.08 9.88 -29.21
N PRO A 295 -10.98 11.08 -28.63
CA PRO A 295 -10.25 11.30 -27.38
C PRO A 295 -10.85 10.52 -26.21
N SER A 296 -10.01 10.18 -25.22
CA SER A 296 -10.41 9.47 -24.00
C SER A 296 -11.59 10.13 -23.29
N ALA A 297 -11.55 11.46 -23.11
CA ALA A 297 -12.60 12.18 -22.40
C ALA A 297 -13.99 12.01 -23.04
N GLY A 298 -14.05 11.99 -24.38
CA GLY A 298 -15.30 11.79 -25.12
C GLY A 298 -15.88 10.39 -24.92
N TRP A 299 -15.03 9.36 -24.87
CA TRP A 299 -15.47 7.99 -24.59
C TRP A 299 -15.89 7.80 -23.14
N VAL A 300 -15.12 8.33 -22.19
CA VAL A 300 -15.43 8.25 -20.77
C VAL A 300 -16.81 8.86 -20.49
N ALA A 301 -17.09 10.05 -21.00
CA ALA A 301 -18.41 10.68 -20.82
C ALA A 301 -19.53 9.81 -21.42
N GLN A 302 -19.40 9.44 -22.69
CA GLN A 302 -20.43 8.68 -23.41
C GLN A 302 -20.71 7.30 -22.83
N LEU A 303 -19.67 6.58 -22.40
CA LEU A 303 -19.83 5.25 -21.79
C LEU A 303 -20.47 5.34 -20.41
N ASN A 304 -20.06 6.31 -19.59
CA ASN A 304 -20.66 6.50 -18.27
C ASN A 304 -22.14 6.96 -18.39
N ASP A 305 -22.47 7.83 -19.34
CA ASP A 305 -23.87 8.22 -19.64
C ASP A 305 -24.72 7.00 -20.06
N ALA A 306 -24.12 6.03 -20.76
CA ALA A 306 -24.76 4.78 -21.12
C ALA A 306 -24.80 3.74 -19.97
N GLY A 307 -24.25 4.06 -18.79
CA GLY A 307 -24.16 3.16 -17.65
C GLY A 307 -23.16 2.01 -17.83
N VAL A 308 -22.09 2.24 -18.61
CA VAL A 308 -20.95 1.33 -18.77
C VAL A 308 -19.75 1.93 -18.01
N PRO A 309 -19.25 1.27 -16.94
CA PRO A 309 -18.12 1.79 -16.19
C PRO A 309 -16.89 2.00 -17.06
N CYS A 310 -16.46 3.25 -17.14
CA CYS A 310 -15.30 3.65 -17.92
C CYS A 310 -14.51 4.76 -17.21
N GLY A 311 -13.18 4.71 -17.27
CA GLY A 311 -12.32 5.74 -16.70
C GLY A 311 -11.00 5.89 -17.47
N PRO A 312 -10.37 7.07 -17.42
CA PRO A 312 -9.09 7.31 -18.09
C PRO A 312 -7.91 6.63 -17.37
N ILE A 313 -6.83 6.36 -18.11
CA ILE A 313 -5.52 6.03 -17.53
C ILE A 313 -4.69 7.30 -17.43
N TYR A 314 -4.65 7.88 -16.23
CA TYR A 314 -3.92 9.12 -15.97
C TYR A 314 -2.44 8.93 -15.67
N ARG A 315 -1.64 9.91 -16.07
CA ARG A 315 -0.36 10.21 -15.43
C ARG A 315 -0.59 10.87 -14.05
N ILE A 316 0.42 10.84 -13.19
CA ILE A 316 0.32 11.35 -11.80
C ILE A 316 -0.11 12.83 -11.75
N ASP A 317 0.37 13.67 -12.66
CA ASP A 317 -0.03 15.09 -12.75
C ASP A 317 -1.52 15.25 -13.08
N GLN A 318 -2.06 14.40 -13.96
CA GLN A 318 -3.47 14.41 -14.31
C GLN A 318 -4.35 13.91 -13.16
N VAL A 319 -3.89 12.93 -12.36
CA VAL A 319 -4.61 12.47 -11.17
C VAL A 319 -4.91 13.63 -10.22
N PHE A 320 -3.91 14.47 -9.93
CA PHE A 320 -4.08 15.57 -8.98
C PHE A 320 -4.80 16.80 -9.56
N ALA A 321 -5.05 16.82 -10.88
CA ALA A 321 -5.85 17.85 -11.55
C ALA A 321 -7.29 17.38 -11.83
N ASP A 322 -7.64 16.15 -11.44
CA ASP A 322 -8.97 15.61 -11.67
C ASP A 322 -10.02 16.23 -10.72
N PRO A 323 -11.18 16.69 -11.21
CA PRO A 323 -12.18 17.35 -10.38
C PRO A 323 -12.70 16.50 -9.22
N GLN A 324 -12.81 15.17 -9.40
CA GLN A 324 -13.24 14.28 -8.32
C GLN A 324 -12.13 14.14 -7.28
N VAL A 325 -10.86 14.06 -7.68
CA VAL A 325 -9.72 13.99 -6.76
C VAL A 325 -9.58 15.27 -5.95
N GLU A 326 -9.78 16.43 -6.57
CA GLU A 326 -9.86 17.73 -5.89
C GLU A 326 -11.04 17.79 -4.92
N HIS A 327 -12.24 17.36 -5.35
CA HIS A 327 -13.43 17.29 -4.51
C HIS A 327 -13.23 16.40 -3.27
N LEU A 328 -12.55 15.27 -3.42
CA LEU A 328 -12.19 14.37 -2.31
C LEU A 328 -11.15 14.97 -1.35
N GLY A 329 -10.56 16.12 -1.67
CA GLY A 329 -9.56 16.77 -0.81
C GLY A 329 -8.29 15.92 -0.64
N MET A 330 -7.95 15.08 -1.61
CA MET A 330 -6.83 14.14 -1.48
C MET A 330 -5.47 14.83 -1.41
N VAL A 331 -5.37 16.07 -1.86
CA VAL A 331 -4.19 16.92 -1.66
C VAL A 331 -4.39 17.76 -0.40
N GLN A 332 -3.58 17.50 0.60
CA GLN A 332 -3.56 18.25 1.85
C GLN A 332 -2.33 19.16 1.87
N GLN A 333 -2.54 20.43 2.19
CA GLN A 333 -1.46 21.42 2.28
C GLN A 333 -1.33 21.95 3.70
N LYS A 334 -0.09 22.04 4.17
CA LYS A 334 0.26 22.80 5.37
C LYS A 334 1.61 23.48 5.16
N GLU A 335 1.63 24.79 5.39
CA GLU A 335 2.78 25.64 5.07
C GLU A 335 3.19 25.45 3.60
N SER A 336 4.47 25.17 3.33
CA SER A 336 5.01 24.95 1.99
C SER A 336 4.88 23.50 1.48
N VAL A 337 4.35 22.57 2.29
CA VAL A 337 4.32 21.15 1.95
C VAL A 337 2.92 20.69 1.54
N ARG A 338 2.86 20.05 0.37
CA ARG A 338 1.69 19.36 -0.18
C ARG A 338 1.92 17.86 -0.14
N VAL A 339 0.97 17.12 0.44
CA VAL A 339 1.03 15.65 0.57
C VAL A 339 -0.32 15.02 0.27
N VAL A 340 -0.31 13.72 -0.03
CA VAL A 340 -1.55 12.94 -0.11
C VAL A 340 -2.14 12.76 1.30
N GLY A 341 -3.39 13.19 1.46
CA GLY A 341 -4.19 13.06 2.68
C GLY A 341 -4.53 11.62 3.01
N GLN A 342 -5.14 11.41 4.18
CA GLN A 342 -5.69 10.11 4.53
C GLN A 342 -7.03 9.90 3.82
N PRO A 343 -7.33 8.67 3.34
CA PRO A 343 -8.58 8.38 2.66
C PRO A 343 -9.70 8.08 3.66
N MET A 344 -10.13 9.09 4.43
CA MET A 344 -11.24 8.99 5.41
C MET A 344 -12.03 10.28 5.54
#